data_AF-A0A830CSC9-F1
#
_entry.id   AF-A0A830CSC9-F1
#
_cell.length_a   1.000
_cell.length_b   1.000
_cell.length_c   1.000
_cell.angle_alpha   90.00
_cell.angle_beta   90.00
_cell.angle_gamma   90.00
#
_symmetry.space_group_name_H-M   'P 1'
#
loop_
_entity.id
_entity.type
_entity.pdbx_description
1 polymer ?
#
loop_
_entity_poly.entity_id
_entity_poly.type
_entity_poly.pdbx_seq_one_letter_code
_entity_poly.pdbx_strand_id
1 'polypeptide(L)'
;MKRSLEANDIVGVRLFKSIRLLEVQKGGPDNLGCLPKDCRSFIESNRRLKLSEGDAHVIQKLFMKLQQQEREFFYLIDTDVEGRLANVLWVHPR
;
A
#
# COMPACT_ATOMS: atom_id res chain seq x y z
N MET A 1 -2.35 14.84 -12.65
CA MET A 1 -3.37 13.85 -12.23
C MET A 1 -2.86 12.96 -11.10
N LYS A 2 -1.92 12.04 -11.34
CA LYS A 2 -1.36 11.14 -10.31
C LYS A 2 -0.95 11.87 -9.02
N ARG A 3 -0.09 12.90 -9.12
CA ARG A 3 0.31 13.76 -7.99
C ARG A 3 -0.87 14.39 -7.22
N SER A 4 -1.91 14.81 -7.95
CA SER A 4 -3.11 15.41 -7.35
C SER A 4 -3.95 14.39 -6.61
N LEU A 5 -4.06 13.16 -7.15
CA LEU A 5 -4.71 12.05 -6.47
C LEU A 5 -3.95 11.66 -5.20
N GLU A 6 -2.62 11.58 -5.26
CA GLU A 6 -1.77 11.28 -4.09
C GLU A 6 -1.92 12.34 -3.00
N ALA A 7 -1.80 13.62 -3.35
CA ALA A 7 -1.95 14.71 -2.39
C ALA A 7 -3.32 14.66 -1.69
N ASN A 8 -4.39 14.45 -2.47
CA ASN A 8 -5.74 14.31 -1.94
C ASN A 8 -5.91 13.06 -1.06
N ASP A 9 -5.24 11.96 -1.39
CA ASP A 9 -5.25 10.75 -0.58
C ASP A 9 -4.55 10.97 0.77
N ILE A 10 -3.39 11.63 0.75
CA ILE A 10 -2.60 11.98 1.95
C ILE A 10 -3.43 12.85 2.90
N VAL A 11 -4.17 13.83 2.38
CA VAL A 11 -5.04 14.70 3.21
C VAL A 11 -6.41 14.07 3.53
N GLY A 12 -6.64 12.81 3.15
CA GLY A 12 -7.85 12.05 3.48
C GLY A 12 -9.11 12.41 2.66
N VAL A 13 -8.94 13.10 1.53
CA VAL A 13 -10.08 13.39 0.63
C VAL A 13 -10.53 12.10 -0.06
N ARG A 14 -11.82 11.76 0.09
CA ARG A 14 -12.41 10.59 -0.57
C ARG A 14 -12.11 10.58 -2.08
N LEU A 15 -11.60 9.45 -2.57
CA LEU A 15 -11.20 9.24 -3.97
C LEU A 15 -12.23 9.73 -5.00
N PHE A 16 -13.51 9.40 -4.80
CA PHE A 16 -14.58 9.85 -5.71
C PHE A 16 -14.67 11.38 -5.84
N LYS A 17 -14.48 12.11 -4.72
CA LYS A 17 -14.48 13.58 -4.75
C LYS A 17 -13.25 14.11 -5.48
N SER A 18 -12.09 13.48 -5.29
CA SER A 18 -10.85 13.82 -5.98
C SER A 18 -10.96 13.61 -7.48
N ILE A 19 -11.55 12.50 -7.94
CA ILE A 19 -11.80 12.22 -9.36
C ILE A 19 -12.72 13.29 -9.93
N ARG A 20 -13.86 13.56 -9.29
CA ARG A 20 -14.82 14.57 -9.78
C ARG A 20 -14.23 15.97 -9.88
N LEU A 21 -13.38 16.36 -8.91
CA LEU A 21 -12.66 17.64 -8.99
C LEU A 21 -11.72 17.69 -10.21
N LEU A 22 -11.02 16.59 -10.49
CA LEU A 22 -10.13 16.50 -11.64
C LEU A 22 -10.90 16.51 -12.97
N GLU A 23 -12.07 15.86 -13.04
CA GLU A 23 -12.98 15.94 -14.19
C GLU A 23 -13.33 17.40 -14.49
N VAL A 24 -13.77 18.14 -13.47
CA VAL A 24 -14.12 19.57 -13.60
C VAL A 24 -12.92 20.40 -14.06
N GLN A 25 -11.75 20.20 -13.46
CA GLN A 25 -10.52 20.91 -13.84
C GLN A 25 -10.05 20.62 -15.27
N LYS A 26 -10.36 19.42 -15.77
CA LYS A 26 -10.00 18.98 -17.13
C LYS A 26 -11.10 19.25 -18.15
N GLY A 27 -12.22 19.85 -17.75
CA GLY A 27 -13.33 20.17 -18.65
C GLY A 27 -14.15 18.94 -19.06
N GLY A 28 -14.13 17.88 -18.25
CA GLY A 28 -14.94 16.68 -18.46
C GLY A 28 -14.20 15.38 -18.18
N PRO A 29 -14.94 14.27 -18.03
CA PRO A 29 -14.38 12.94 -17.81
C PRO A 29 -13.53 12.44 -18.98
N ASP A 30 -13.92 12.75 -20.23
CA ASP A 30 -13.21 12.31 -21.43
C ASP A 30 -11.78 12.90 -21.52
N ASN A 31 -11.54 14.04 -20.88
CA ASN A 31 -10.26 14.73 -20.88
C ASN A 31 -9.30 14.27 -19.77
N LEU A 32 -9.70 13.32 -18.92
CA LEU A 32 -8.83 12.79 -17.86
C LEU A 32 -7.76 11.84 -18.38
N GLY A 33 -8.00 11.18 -19.52
CA GLY A 33 -7.08 10.20 -20.10
C GLY A 33 -6.91 8.93 -19.26
N CYS A 34 -7.80 8.67 -18.29
CA CYS A 34 -7.89 7.39 -17.58
C CYS A 34 -9.29 7.19 -17.00
N LEU A 35 -9.63 5.94 -16.73
CA LEU A 35 -10.91 5.57 -16.15
C LEU A 35 -10.89 5.77 -14.62
N PRO A 36 -12.07 5.93 -13.99
CA PRO A 36 -12.17 5.92 -12.53
C PRO A 36 -11.58 4.66 -11.88
N LYS A 37 -11.61 3.52 -12.59
CA LYS A 37 -10.97 2.26 -12.16
C LYS A 37 -9.46 2.41 -12.06
N ASP A 38 -8.82 3.08 -13.03
CA ASP A 38 -7.37 3.28 -13.05
C ASP A 38 -6.93 4.18 -11.89
N CYS A 39 -7.73 5.20 -11.58
CA CYS A 39 -7.50 6.08 -10.42
C CYS A 39 -7.53 5.30 -9.10
N ARG A 40 -8.48 4.37 -8.98
CA ARG A 40 -8.61 3.48 -7.81
C ARG A 40 -7.42 2.56 -7.69
N SER A 41 -7.07 1.84 -8.75
CA SER A 41 -5.91 0.94 -8.75
C SER A 41 -4.61 1.68 -8.44
N PHE A 42 -4.46 2.91 -8.93
CA PHE A 42 -3.30 3.76 -8.62
C PHE A 42 -3.22 4.10 -7.12
N ILE A 43 -4.31 4.59 -6.52
CA ILE A 43 -4.33 4.92 -5.08
C ILE A 43 -4.16 3.68 -4.21
N GLU A 44 -4.85 2.59 -4.52
CA GLU A 44 -4.69 1.32 -3.80
C GLU A 44 -3.24 0.82 -3.84
N SER A 45 -2.58 0.92 -5.00
CA SER A 45 -1.17 0.56 -5.13
C SER A 45 -0.23 1.50 -4.37
N ASN A 46 -0.60 2.78 -4.23
CA ASN A 46 0.20 3.75 -3.50
C ASN A 46 0.03 3.68 -1.99
N ARG A 47 -1.15 3.24 -1.52
CA ARG A 47 -1.42 2.96 -0.11
C ARG A 47 -0.74 1.69 0.39
N ARG A 48 -0.42 0.75 -0.50
CA ARG A 48 0.38 -0.43 -0.13
C ARG A 48 1.76 0.04 0.34
N LEU A 49 2.16 -0.42 1.52
CA LEU A 49 3.51 -0.22 2.04
C LEU A 49 4.53 -0.70 1.01
N LYS A 50 5.36 0.20 0.50
CA LYS A 50 6.53 -0.13 -0.32
C LYS A 50 7.73 -0.22 0.62
N LEU A 51 7.94 -1.39 1.20
CA LEU A 51 9.15 -1.67 1.97
C LEU A 51 10.31 -1.87 1.01
N SER A 52 11.48 -1.35 1.36
CA SER A 52 12.64 -1.38 0.48
C SER A 52 13.22 -2.80 0.41
N GLU A 53 13.98 -3.07 -0.66
CA GLU A 53 14.71 -4.34 -0.80
C GLU A 53 15.71 -4.46 0.38
N GLY A 54 15.53 -5.49 1.20
CA GLY A 54 16.29 -5.69 2.44
C GLY A 54 15.44 -5.63 3.71
N ASP A 55 14.43 -4.76 3.77
CA ASP A 55 13.55 -4.62 4.95
C ASP A 55 12.79 -5.93 5.24
N ALA A 56 12.35 -6.61 4.18
CA ALA A 56 11.71 -7.92 4.25
C ALA A 56 12.62 -8.97 4.92
N HIS A 57 13.88 -8.99 4.51
CA HIS A 57 14.88 -9.94 4.98
C HIS A 57 15.28 -9.67 6.44
N VAL A 58 15.37 -8.39 6.84
CA VAL A 58 15.65 -8.01 8.23
C VAL A 58 14.48 -8.41 9.14
N ILE A 59 13.25 -8.10 8.75
CA ILE A 59 12.05 -8.46 9.52
C ILE A 59 11.92 -9.98 9.63
N GLN A 60 12.12 -10.72 8.55
CA GLN A 60 12.11 -12.19 8.57
C GLN A 60 13.17 -12.74 9.55
N LYS A 61 14.41 -12.25 9.49
CA LYS A 61 15.46 -12.68 10.43
C LYS A 61 15.13 -12.37 11.89
N LEU A 62 14.53 -11.20 12.17
CA LEU A 62 14.08 -10.85 13.51
C LEU A 62 13.00 -11.82 14.00
N PHE A 63 11.99 -12.07 13.17
CA PHE A 63 10.86 -12.90 13.54
C PHE A 63 11.25 -14.37 13.72
N MET A 64 12.20 -14.87 12.91
CA MET A 64 12.81 -16.19 13.12
C MET A 64 13.49 -16.29 14.49
N LYS A 65 14.22 -15.25 14.91
CA LYS A 65 14.86 -15.22 16.25
C LYS A 65 13.82 -15.21 17.36
N LEU A 66 12.77 -14.38 17.24
CA LEU A 66 11.69 -14.31 18.21
C LEU A 66 10.97 -15.65 18.35
N GLN A 67 10.71 -16.35 17.24
CA GLN A 67 10.10 -17.68 17.28
C GLN A 67 11.00 -18.76 17.92
N GLN A 68 12.33 -18.63 17.81
CA GLN A 68 13.27 -19.53 18.49
C GLN A 68 13.33 -19.29 20.00
N GLN A 69 13.17 -18.02 20.42
CA GLN A 69 13.22 -17.63 21.83
C GLN A 69 11.87 -17.88 22.53
N GLU A 70 10.76 -17.60 21.84
CA GLU A 70 9.40 -17.67 22.36
C GLU A 70 8.60 -18.71 21.58
N ARG A 71 8.39 -19.90 22.16
CA ARG A 71 7.71 -21.02 21.46
C ARG A 71 6.28 -20.71 21.01
N GLU A 72 5.62 -19.78 21.69
CA GLU A 72 4.26 -19.34 21.38
C GLU A 72 4.22 -18.16 20.39
N PHE A 73 5.38 -17.60 20.03
CA PHE A 73 5.46 -16.59 18.99
C PHE A 73 5.24 -17.23 17.62
N PHE A 74 4.29 -16.70 16.88
CA PHE A 74 3.96 -17.16 15.54
C PHE A 74 3.91 -15.99 14.58
N TYR A 75 4.36 -16.22 13.34
CA TYR A 75 4.29 -15.20 12.30
C TYR A 75 4.08 -15.79 10.91
N LEU A 76 3.53 -14.97 10.04
CA LEU A 76 3.43 -15.18 8.60
C LEU A 76 3.91 -13.93 7.87
N ILE A 77 4.70 -14.13 6.82
CA ILE A 77 5.25 -13.07 5.98
C ILE A 77 4.93 -13.41 4.52
N ASP A 78 4.31 -12.46 3.83
CA ASP A 78 4.12 -12.51 2.38
C ASP A 78 5.04 -11.49 1.69
N THR A 79 5.59 -11.87 0.54
CA THR A 79 6.32 -10.97 -0.35
C THR A 79 5.56 -10.74 -1.65
N ASP A 80 5.75 -9.57 -2.26
CA ASP A 80 5.22 -9.29 -3.59
C ASP A 80 6.05 -9.98 -4.69
N VAL A 81 5.65 -9.77 -5.95
CA VAL A 81 6.32 -10.35 -7.13
C VAL A 81 7.75 -9.86 -7.33
N GLU A 82 8.14 -8.75 -6.68
CA GLU A 82 9.49 -8.18 -6.69
C GLU A 82 10.29 -8.61 -5.44
N GLY A 83 9.74 -9.52 -4.62
CA GLY A 83 10.40 -10.00 -3.39
C GLY A 83 10.38 -9.00 -2.24
N ARG A 84 9.63 -7.91 -2.33
CA ARG A 84 9.48 -6.92 -1.27
C ARG A 84 8.44 -7.37 -0.27
N LEU A 85 8.57 -6.94 0.98
CA LEU A 85 7.61 -7.29 2.03
C LEU A 85 6.22 -6.69 1.70
N ALA A 86 5.20 -7.54 1.64
CA ALA A 86 3.84 -7.15 1.31
C ALA A 86 2.94 -7.13 2.54
N ASN A 87 2.87 -8.27 3.25
CA ASN A 87 2.05 -8.40 4.46
C ASN A 87 2.87 -9.06 5.57
N VAL A 88 2.58 -8.67 6.81
CA VAL A 88 3.13 -9.29 8.01
C VAL A 88 2.00 -9.53 8.99
N LEU A 89 1.86 -10.76 9.46
CA LEU A 89 0.99 -11.12 10.57
C LEU A 89 1.84 -11.76 11.66
N TRP A 90 1.63 -11.35 12.91
CA TRP A 90 2.27 -11.99 14.04
C TRP A 90 1.32 -12.11 15.23
N VAL A 91 1.54 -13.14 16.03
CA VAL A 91 0.87 -13.38 17.30
C VAL A 91 1.97 -13.43 18.35
N HIS A 92 1.90 -12.52 19.31
CA HIS A 92 2.79 -12.52 20.46
C HIS A 92 2.18 -13.40 21.57
N PRO A 93 3.00 -14.20 22.29
CA PRO A 93 2.57 -14.84 23.53
C PRO A 93 1.96 -13.81 24.49
N ARG A 94 1.02 -14.23 25.33
CA ARG A 94 0.42 -13.36 26.34
C ARG A 94 1.35 -13.09 27.51
#